data_AF-C7D7I0-F1
#
_entry.id   AF-C7D7I0-F1
#
_cell.length_a   1.000
_cell.length_b   1.000
_cell.length_c   1.000
_cell.angle_alpha   90.00
_cell.angle_beta   90.00
_cell.angle_gamma   90.00
#
_symmetry.space_group_name_H-M   'P 1'
#
loop_
_entity.id
_entity.type
_entity.pdbx_description
1 polymer ?
#
loop_
_entity_poly.entity_id
_entity_poly.type
_entity_poly.pdbx_seq_one_letter_code
_entity_poly.pdbx_strand_id
1 'polypeptide(L)' 'MLRYLYADDLNAYPRLRDSTFRDRATQFHDRLGWDVQVDDGGLERDQYDDLSPLYVIWERPDGLHGGSMRFCLQRVEP' A
#
# COMPACT_ATOMS: atom_id res chain seq x y z
N MET A 1 12.97 7.95 4.43
CA MET A 1 13.00 7.20 5.71
C MET A 1 12.25 5.88 5.51
N LEU A 2 12.71 4.78 6.12
CA LEU A 2 11.93 3.53 6.13
C LEU A 2 10.92 3.57 7.27
N ARG A 3 9.66 3.22 6.96
CA ARG A 3 8.56 3.11 7.92
C ARG A 3 8.02 1.70 7.93
N TYR A 4 7.69 1.23 9.14
CA TYR A 4 7.01 -0.03 9.39
C TYR A 4 5.64 0.34 9.96
N LEU A 5 4.59 0.15 9.17
CA LEU A 5 3.23 0.58 9.50
C LEU A 5 2.26 -0.57 9.28
N TYR A 6 1.39 -0.83 10.24
CA TYR A 6 0.21 -1.64 9.97
C TYR A 6 -0.79 -0.84 9.12
N ALA A 7 -1.67 -1.51 8.38
CA ALA A 7 -2.67 -0.83 7.54
C ALA A 7 -3.54 0.16 8.31
N ASP A 8 -3.85 -0.14 9.56
CA ASP A 8 -4.65 0.74 10.42
C ASP A 8 -3.91 2.06 10.74
N ASP A 9 -2.59 2.01 10.86
CA ASP A 9 -1.73 3.16 11.15
C ASP A 9 -1.50 4.09 9.94
N LEU A 10 -1.72 3.60 8.72
CA LEU A 10 -1.54 4.39 7.49
C LEU A 10 -2.45 5.62 7.44
N ASN A 11 -3.57 5.60 8.16
CA ASN A 11 -4.48 6.75 8.26
C ASN A 11 -3.85 7.96 8.94
N ALA A 12 -2.81 7.77 9.77
CA ALA A 12 -2.03 8.87 10.34
C ALA A 12 -1.12 9.56 9.30
N TYR A 13 -0.94 8.95 8.12
CA TYR A 13 -0.07 9.43 7.05
C TYR A 13 -0.84 9.49 5.72
N PRO A 14 -1.92 10.29 5.61
CA PRO A 14 -2.84 10.24 4.47
C PRO A 14 -2.13 10.50 3.13
N ARG A 15 -1.16 11.41 3.11
CA ARG A 15 -0.41 11.74 1.89
C ARG A 15 0.46 10.57 1.41
N LEU A 16 1.17 9.92 2.35
CA LEU A 16 1.98 8.74 2.07
C LEU A 16 1.08 7.58 1.63
N ARG A 17 0.00 7.32 2.38
CA ARG A 17 -1.00 6.29 2.08
C ARG A 17 -1.54 6.43 0.66
N ASP A 18 -2.07 7.59 0.31
CA ASP A 18 -2.70 7.79 -0.99
C ASP A 18 -1.66 7.67 -2.12
N SER A 19 -0.43 8.16 -1.90
CA SER A 19 0.64 8.00 -2.89
C SER A 19 1.05 6.54 -3.09
N THR A 20 1.11 5.74 -2.02
CA THR A 20 1.38 4.30 -2.11
C THR A 20 0.35 3.60 -3.00
N PHE A 21 -0.95 3.85 -2.80
CA PHE A 21 -1.99 3.18 -3.57
C PHE A 21 -2.10 3.68 -5.03
N ARG A 22 -1.81 4.97 -5.30
CA ARG A 22 -1.69 5.48 -6.68
C ARG A 22 -0.50 4.88 -7.43
N ASP A 23 0.65 4.79 -6.77
CA ASP A 23 1.85 4.21 -7.36
C ASP A 23 1.64 2.71 -7.63
N ARG A 24 0.93 2.01 -6.75
CA ARG A 24 0.50 0.62 -6.97
C ARG A 24 -0.41 0.47 -8.18
N ALA A 25 -1.41 1.35 -8.37
CA ALA A 25 -2.25 1.34 -9.58
C ALA A 25 -1.39 1.50 -10.84
N THR A 26 -0.49 2.49 -10.85
CA THR A 26 0.43 2.72 -11.98
C THR A 26 1.31 1.49 -12.25
N GLN A 27 1.81 0.84 -11.19
CA GLN A 27 2.75 -0.26 -11.32
C GLN A 27 2.08 -1.60 -11.67
N PHE A 28 0.97 -1.95 -11.03
CA PHE A 28 0.31 -3.25 -11.18
C PHE A 28 -0.74 -3.24 -12.28
N HIS A 29 -1.61 -2.22 -12.32
CA HIS A 29 -2.62 -2.10 -13.36
C HIS A 29 -2.02 -1.58 -14.67
N ASP A 30 -1.50 -0.34 -14.69
CA ASP A 30 -1.14 0.31 -15.96
C ASP A 30 0.10 -0.30 -16.62
N ARG A 31 1.13 -0.60 -15.82
CA ARG A 31 2.42 -1.09 -16.35
C ARG A 31 2.49 -2.61 -16.52
N LEU A 32 1.93 -3.37 -15.58
CA LEU A 32 2.02 -4.84 -15.59
C LEU A 32 0.76 -5.51 -16.14
N GLY A 33 -0.35 -4.79 -16.28
CA GLY A 33 -1.60 -5.32 -16.82
C GLY A 33 -2.22 -6.41 -15.93
N TRP A 34 -1.99 -6.36 -14.61
CA TRP A 34 -2.58 -7.31 -13.68
C TRP A 34 -4.07 -7.01 -13.47
N ASP A 35 -4.84 -8.05 -13.22
CA ASP A 35 -6.25 -7.95 -12.84
C ASP A 35 -6.37 -7.52 -11.37
N VAL A 36 -6.19 -6.22 -11.12
CA VAL A 36 -6.31 -5.57 -9.82
C VAL A 36 -7.43 -4.53 -9.85
N GLN A 37 -8.04 -4.27 -8.70
CA GLN A 37 -9.13 -3.30 -8.60
C GLN A 37 -8.56 -1.90 -8.32
N VAL A 38 -8.96 -0.92 -9.13
CA VAL A 38 -8.62 0.50 -8.97
C VAL A 38 -9.91 1.28 -8.83
N ASP A 39 -10.03 2.08 -7.77
CA ASP A 39 -11.22 2.90 -7.53
C ASP A 39 -11.29 4.15 -8.42
N ASP A 40 -12.40 4.88 -8.36
CA ASP A 40 -12.61 6.14 -9.09
C ASP A 40 -11.57 7.23 -8.74
N GLY A 41 -10.87 7.09 -7.61
CA GLY A 41 -9.80 7.97 -7.16
C GLY A 41 -8.41 7.58 -7.68
N GLY A 42 -8.31 6.49 -8.46
CA GLY A 42 -7.05 5.95 -8.98
C GLY A 42 -6.22 5.21 -7.93
N LEU A 43 -6.84 4.73 -6.86
CA LEU A 43 -6.16 3.98 -5.80
C LEU A 43 -6.35 2.48 -6.01
N GLU A 44 -5.26 1.73 -6.06
CA GLU A 44 -5.31 0.27 -6.06
C GLU A 44 -5.41 -0.25 -4.62
N ARG A 45 -6.46 -1.02 -4.33
CA ARG A 45 -6.65 -1.72 -3.06
C ARG A 45 -7.20 -3.11 -3.31
N ASP A 46 -6.74 -4.06 -2.50
CA ASP A 46 -7.23 -5.43 -2.50
C ASP A 46 -7.75 -5.84 -1.11
N GLN A 47 -8.37 -7.02 -1.05
CA GLN A 47 -8.92 -7.59 0.18
C GLN A 47 -7.90 -7.80 1.30
N TYR A 48 -6.60 -7.85 0.98
CA TYR A 48 -5.56 -8.04 1.99
C TYR A 48 -5.16 -6.71 2.65
N ASP A 49 -5.40 -5.57 1.99
CA ASP A 49 -5.18 -4.25 2.59
C ASP A 49 -6.08 -4.02 3.82
N ASP A 50 -7.19 -4.75 3.92
CA ASP A 50 -8.13 -4.68 5.05
C ASP A 50 -7.81 -5.68 6.18
N LEU A 51 -6.83 -6.58 6.01
CA LEU A 51 -6.42 -7.58 7.01
C LEU A 51 -5.33 -7.08 7.96
N SER A 52 -5.19 -5.76 8.09
CA SER A 52 -4.10 -5.09 8.83
C SER A 52 -2.69 -5.65 8.52
N PRO A 53 -2.28 -5.72 7.25
CA PRO A 53 -0.93 -6.14 6.87
C PRO A 53 0.13 -5.17 7.36
N LEU A 54 1.36 -5.66 7.48
CA LEU A 54 2.53 -4.81 7.74
C LEU A 54 3.09 -4.29 6.40
N TYR A 55 3.15 -2.97 6.24
CA TYR A 55 3.87 -2.33 5.16
C TYR A 55 5.25 -1.88 5.62
N VAL A 56 6.24 -2.13 4.77
CA VAL A 56 7.56 -1.53 4.85
C VAL A 56 7.67 -0.53 3.71
N ILE A 57 7.62 0.76 4.04
CA ILE A 57 7.52 1.86 3.07
C ILE A 57 8.77 2.72 3.11
N TRP A 58 9.38 2.95 1.95
CA TRP A 58 10.34 4.03 1.78
C TRP A 58 9.59 5.34 1.49
N GLU A 59 9.56 6.22 2.49
CA GLU A 59 9.05 7.57 2.34
C GLU A 59 10.17 8.51 1.87
N ARG A 60 9.90 9.27 0.82
CA ARG A 60 10.79 10.30 0.27
C ARG A 60 10.77 11.57 1.12
N PRO A 61 11.75 12.48 0.99
CA PRO A 61 11.78 13.73 1.78
C PRO A 61 10.57 14.64 1.59
N ASP A 62 9.86 14.51 0.48
CA ASP A 62 8.62 15.24 0.26
C ASP A 62 7.46 14.70 1.10
N GLY A 63 7.51 13.46 1.61
CA GLY A 63 6.42 12.78 2.31
C GLY A 63 5.59 11.86 1.41
N LEU A 64 6.04 11.59 0.18
CA LEU A 64 5.42 10.66 -0.75
C LEU A 64 6.11 9.30 -0.74
N HIS A 65 5.40 8.32 -1.25
CA HIS A 65 5.87 6.98 -1.48
C HIS A 65 7.01 6.97 -2.51
N GLY A 66 8.10 6.25 -2.20
CA GLY A 66 9.20 5.96 -3.12
C GLY A 66 9.29 4.47 -3.48
N GLY A 67 8.53 3.62 -2.80
CA GLY A 67 8.57 2.17 -2.93
C GLY A 67 8.16 1.50 -1.63
N SER A 68 7.61 0.30 -1.72
CA SER A 68 7.19 -0.47 -0.54
C SER A 68 7.11 -1.96 -0.82
N MET A 69 7.03 -2.71 0.27
CA MET A 69 6.62 -4.11 0.29
C MET A 69 5.58 -4.32 1.39
N ARG A 70 4.75 -5.35 1.23
CA ARG A 70 3.69 -5.72 2.16
C ARG A 70 3.90 -7.14 2.65
N PHE A 71 3.71 -7.37 3.94
CA PHE A 71 3.66 -8.69 4.56
C PHE A 71 2.24 -8.96 5.08
N CYS A 72 1.60 -10.00 4.55
CA CYS A 72 0.33 -10.50 5.06
C CYS A 72 0.63 -11.72 5.93
N LEU A 73 0.65 -11.53 7.25
CA LEU A 73 0.78 -12.64 8.19
C LEU A 73 -0.59 -13.28 8.38
N GLN A 74 -0.81 -14.47 7.80
CA GLN A 74 -1.91 -15.30 8.24
C GLN A 74 -1.58 -15.82 9.64
N ARG A 75 -2.44 -15.51 10.63
CA ARG A 75 -2.43 -16.24 11.89
C ARG A 75 -2.80 -17.69 11.57
N VAL A 76 -1.83 -18.59 11.66
CA VAL A 76 -2.10 -20.01 11.72
C VAL A 76 -2.67 -20.27 13.10
N GLU A 77 -3.99 -20.36 13.22
CA GLU A 77 -4.59 -20.94 14.41
C GLU A 77 -4.25 -22.45 14.41
N PRO A 78 -3.81 -23.01 15.55
CA PRO A 78 -3.43 -24.42 15.65
C PRO A 78 -4.62 -25.37 15.40
#